data_AF-A0A4Q3YPG8-F1
#
_entry.id   AF-A0A4Q3YPG8-F1
#
_cell.length_a   1.000
_cell.length_b   1.000
_cell.length_c   1.000
_cell.angle_alpha   90.00
_cell.angle_beta   90.00
_cell.angle_gamma   90.00
#
_symmetry.space_group_name_H-M   'P 1'
#
loop_
_entity.id
_entity.type
_entity.pdbx_description
1 polymer ?
#
loop_
_entity_poly.entity_id
_entity_poly.type
_entity_poly.pdbx_seq_one_letter_code
_entity_poly.pdbx_strand_id
1 'polypeptide(L)'
;MSYQDHIIQMSQLIESKKGPWTGIDAESVARMRLQNRFKTGLEIARYTADIMRKDMDAYDADSSKYTQSLGCWHGFIGQQKLISIKKHFGTTDRRYLYLSGWMVAALRSEFGPLPDQSMHEKTSVPALIEELYTFLRQADARELGGMFREIDAAREAGDKAKDAKLLEAVDNYQTHVVPVIADIDAGFGNAEATYLLAKKMIEAGACALQIENQVSD
;
A
#
# COMPACT_ATOMS: atom_id res chain seq x y z
N MET A 1 15.23 -2.23 -8.29
CA MET A 1 15.65 -1.73 -9.60
C MET A 1 15.55 -0.23 -9.55
N SER A 2 16.61 0.45 -9.93
CA SER A 2 16.61 1.90 -10.08
C SER A 2 15.72 2.31 -11.26
N TYR A 3 15.44 3.60 -11.35
CA TYR A 3 14.79 4.16 -12.52
C TYR A 3 15.54 3.87 -13.82
N GLN A 4 16.87 3.99 -13.79
CA GLN A 4 17.71 3.74 -14.96
C GLN A 4 17.68 2.27 -15.40
N ASP A 5 17.64 1.33 -14.46
CA ASP A 5 17.52 -0.11 -14.77
C ASP A 5 16.24 -0.41 -15.56
N HIS A 6 15.13 0.23 -15.16
CA HIS A 6 13.85 0.08 -15.84
C HIS A 6 13.86 0.63 -17.27
N ILE A 7 14.53 1.77 -17.50
CA ILE A 7 14.72 2.35 -18.83
C ILE A 7 15.54 1.40 -19.69
N ILE A 8 16.70 0.96 -19.20
CA ILE A 8 17.60 0.05 -19.93
C ILE A 8 16.87 -1.24 -20.32
N GLN A 9 16.16 -1.86 -19.37
CA GLN A 9 15.40 -3.07 -19.64
C GLN A 9 14.33 -2.85 -20.71
N MET A 10 13.64 -1.70 -20.71
CA MET A 10 12.61 -1.43 -21.70
C MET A 10 13.17 -1.07 -23.07
N SER A 11 14.25 -0.30 -23.15
CA SER A 11 14.95 -0.03 -24.40
C SER A 11 15.38 -1.32 -25.08
N GLN A 12 16.01 -2.24 -24.32
CA GLN A 12 16.40 -3.56 -24.83
C GLN A 12 15.20 -4.38 -25.32
N LEU A 13 14.09 -4.36 -24.59
CA LEU A 13 12.87 -5.07 -25.00
C LEU A 13 12.24 -4.46 -26.26
N ILE A 14 12.21 -3.14 -26.39
CA ILE A 14 11.69 -2.45 -27.58
C ILE A 14 12.55 -2.78 -28.81
N GLU A 15 13.88 -2.70 -28.67
CA GLU A 15 14.84 -3.06 -29.71
C GLU A 15 14.67 -4.52 -30.16
N SER A 16 14.44 -5.44 -29.22
CA SER A 16 14.28 -6.87 -29.51
C SER A 16 13.08 -7.18 -30.42
N LYS A 17 12.12 -6.25 -30.57
CA LYS A 17 10.92 -6.45 -31.40
C LYS A 17 11.12 -6.08 -32.87
N LYS A 18 12.23 -5.45 -33.25
CA LYS A 18 12.61 -5.14 -34.64
C LYS A 18 11.57 -4.29 -35.41
N GLY A 19 11.11 -3.18 -34.84
CA GLY A 19 10.31 -2.17 -35.54
C GLY A 19 8.81 -1.98 -35.20
N PRO A 20 8.04 -2.97 -34.70
CA PRO A 20 6.62 -2.76 -34.42
C PRO A 20 6.37 -1.92 -33.16
N TRP A 21 7.41 -1.67 -32.34
CA TRP A 21 7.33 -0.95 -31.06
C TRP A 21 8.00 0.44 -31.10
N THR A 22 8.25 0.99 -32.29
CA THR A 22 8.92 2.30 -32.46
C THR A 22 8.16 3.49 -31.89
N GLY A 23 6.87 3.35 -31.62
CA GLY A 23 6.05 4.38 -30.96
C GLY A 23 6.05 4.33 -29.42
N ILE A 24 6.78 3.39 -28.80
CA ILE A 24 6.83 3.23 -27.35
C ILE A 24 8.07 3.94 -26.81
N ASP A 25 7.86 4.86 -25.87
CA ASP A 25 8.94 5.49 -25.12
C ASP A 25 9.33 4.67 -23.89
N ALA A 26 10.59 4.22 -23.83
CA ALA A 26 11.09 3.38 -22.75
C ALA A 26 11.04 4.10 -21.39
N GLU A 27 11.29 5.40 -21.38
CA GLU A 27 11.29 6.22 -20.18
C GLU A 27 9.90 6.37 -19.58
N SER A 28 8.89 6.62 -20.41
CA SER A 28 7.48 6.67 -20.03
C SER A 28 7.02 5.35 -19.42
N VAL A 29 7.40 4.20 -20.01
CA VAL A 29 7.08 2.88 -19.45
C VAL A 29 7.79 2.67 -18.10
N ALA A 30 9.05 3.10 -17.97
CA ALA A 30 9.78 3.01 -16.71
C ALA A 30 9.10 3.81 -15.58
N ARG A 31 8.61 5.03 -15.88
CA ARG A 31 7.84 5.86 -14.94
C ARG A 31 6.55 5.16 -14.50
N MET A 32 5.79 4.61 -15.45
CA MET A 32 4.56 3.86 -15.14
C MET A 32 4.82 2.63 -14.26
N ARG A 33 5.94 1.93 -14.48
CA ARG A 33 6.34 0.78 -13.65
C ARG A 33 6.70 1.18 -12.22
N LEU A 34 7.46 2.26 -12.06
CA LEU A 34 7.82 2.78 -10.73
C LEU A 34 6.59 3.30 -9.97
N GLN A 35 5.68 3.99 -10.66
CA GLN A 35 4.40 4.45 -10.11
C GLN A 35 3.46 3.30 -9.72
N ASN A 36 3.70 2.09 -10.23
CA ASN A 36 2.95 0.88 -9.88
C ASN A 36 3.88 -0.20 -9.32
N ARG A 37 4.65 0.17 -8.27
CA ARG A 37 5.58 -0.71 -7.56
C ARG A 37 4.91 -2.02 -7.13
N PHE A 38 3.78 -1.93 -6.45
CA PHE A 38 2.99 -3.06 -5.98
C PHE A 38 1.84 -3.35 -6.94
N LYS A 39 1.91 -4.50 -7.64
CA LYS A 39 0.98 -4.88 -8.70
C LYS A 39 -0.21 -5.69 -8.18
N THR A 40 -0.03 -6.39 -7.06
CA THR A 40 -1.05 -7.24 -6.46
C THR A 40 -1.08 -7.05 -4.95
N GLY A 41 -2.20 -7.37 -4.31
CA GLY A 41 -2.29 -7.37 -2.85
C GLY A 41 -1.33 -8.39 -2.21
N LEU A 42 -1.03 -9.52 -2.87
CA LEU A 42 -0.04 -10.48 -2.36
C LEU A 42 1.38 -9.92 -2.30
N GLU A 43 1.78 -9.05 -3.23
CA GLU A 43 3.05 -8.34 -3.16
C GLU A 43 3.08 -7.37 -1.96
N ILE A 44 1.95 -6.71 -1.68
CA ILE A 44 1.77 -5.84 -0.52
C ILE A 44 1.86 -6.65 0.77
N ALA A 45 1.06 -7.71 0.90
CA ALA A 45 0.99 -8.55 2.09
C ALA A 45 2.37 -9.13 2.45
N ARG A 46 3.14 -9.59 1.45
CA ARG A 46 4.52 -10.06 1.67
C ARG A 46 5.43 -8.93 2.15
N TYR A 47 5.42 -7.80 1.45
CA TYR A 47 6.24 -6.64 1.80
C TYR A 47 5.96 -6.11 3.20
N THR A 48 4.69 -6.00 3.58
CA THR A 48 4.28 -5.47 4.88
C THR A 48 4.43 -6.48 6.02
N ALA A 49 4.36 -7.78 5.73
CA ALA A 49 4.72 -8.82 6.71
C ALA A 49 6.19 -8.71 7.14
N ASP A 50 7.11 -8.48 6.20
CA ASP A 50 8.53 -8.30 6.50
C ASP A 50 8.77 -7.07 7.40
N ILE A 51 8.06 -5.97 7.14
CA ILE A 51 8.10 -4.76 7.99
C ILE A 51 7.63 -5.08 9.40
N MET A 52 6.46 -5.73 9.53
CA MET A 52 5.90 -6.04 10.84
C MET A 52 6.82 -6.94 11.65
N ARG A 53 7.42 -7.96 11.02
CA ARG A 53 8.40 -8.84 11.68
C ARG A 53 9.63 -8.07 12.17
N LYS A 54 10.18 -7.20 11.33
CA LYS A 54 11.30 -6.33 11.73
C LYS A 54 10.94 -5.43 12.92
N ASP A 55 9.74 -4.86 12.93
CA ASP A 55 9.30 -3.98 14.01
C ASP A 55 9.03 -4.77 15.31
N MET A 56 8.56 -6.02 15.23
CA MET A 56 8.45 -6.92 16.38
C MET A 56 9.84 -7.21 16.99
N ASP A 57 10.82 -7.59 16.15
CA ASP A 57 12.19 -7.83 16.61
C ASP A 57 12.80 -6.56 17.27
N ALA A 58 12.49 -5.39 16.72
CA ALA A 58 12.93 -4.12 17.27
C ALA A 58 12.30 -3.81 18.64
N TYR A 59 11.02 -4.14 18.83
CA TYR A 59 10.32 -3.99 20.11
C TYR A 59 10.82 -4.98 21.17
N ASP A 60 11.07 -6.24 20.77
CA ASP A 60 11.65 -7.25 21.65
C ASP A 60 13.04 -6.83 22.17
N ALA A 61 13.84 -6.19 21.31
CA ALA A 61 15.14 -5.64 21.69
C ALA A 61 15.05 -4.34 22.52
N ASP A 62 14.03 -3.51 22.28
CA ASP A 62 13.83 -2.23 22.94
C ASP A 62 12.34 -1.85 22.95
N SER A 63 11.69 -1.95 24.12
CA SER A 63 10.26 -1.70 24.28
C SER A 63 9.84 -0.24 23.98
N SER A 64 10.79 0.68 23.85
CA SER A 64 10.50 2.05 23.37
C SER A 64 10.20 2.10 21.86
N LYS A 65 10.49 1.03 21.11
CA LYS A 65 10.31 0.91 19.66
C LYS A 65 8.95 0.33 19.28
N TYR A 66 7.91 0.73 20.00
CA TYR A 66 6.53 0.32 19.70
C TYR A 66 6.01 0.92 18.39
N THR A 67 4.94 0.32 17.86
CA THR A 67 4.25 0.77 16.64
C THR A 67 2.88 1.35 16.97
N GLN A 68 2.31 2.13 16.05
CA GLN A 68 1.02 2.79 16.26
C GLN A 68 0.16 2.77 15.00
N SER A 69 -1.16 2.70 15.19
CA SER A 69 -2.14 2.81 14.13
C SER A 69 -3.36 3.62 14.58
N LEU A 70 -4.12 4.09 13.60
CA LEU A 70 -5.48 4.57 13.77
C LEU A 70 -6.38 3.80 12.81
N GLY A 71 -7.60 3.52 13.26
CA GLY A 71 -8.66 2.97 12.43
C GLY A 71 -8.93 3.86 11.22
N CYS A 72 -9.06 3.28 10.04
CA CYS A 72 -9.46 4.00 8.83
C CYS A 72 -10.64 3.29 8.16
N TRP A 73 -11.82 3.92 8.16
CA TRP A 73 -13.05 3.35 7.60
C TRP A 73 -13.16 3.49 6.07
N HIS A 74 -12.26 4.24 5.43
CA HIS A 74 -12.25 4.42 3.97
C HIS A 74 -10.83 4.66 3.45
N GLY A 75 -10.57 4.27 2.21
CA GLY A 75 -9.28 4.40 1.53
C GLY A 75 -8.73 5.82 1.55
N PHE A 76 -9.59 6.80 1.30
CA PHE A 76 -9.23 8.22 1.37
C PHE A 76 -8.77 8.66 2.77
N ILE A 77 -9.39 8.16 3.85
CA ILE A 77 -8.98 8.48 5.23
C ILE A 77 -7.59 7.88 5.50
N GLY A 78 -7.37 6.63 5.10
CA GLY A 78 -6.06 5.99 5.17
C GLY A 78 -5.00 6.77 4.39
N GLN A 79 -5.33 7.21 3.18
CA GLN A 79 -4.46 8.01 2.33
C GLN A 79 -4.03 9.33 2.99
N GLN A 80 -5.00 10.12 3.46
CA GLN A 80 -4.71 11.41 4.10
C GLN A 80 -3.90 11.22 5.39
N LYS A 81 -4.16 10.15 6.15
CA LYS A 81 -3.35 9.79 7.31
C LYS A 81 -1.87 9.59 6.92
N LEU A 82 -1.59 8.80 5.89
CA LEU A 82 -0.21 8.49 5.49
C LEU A 82 0.49 9.70 4.86
N ILE A 83 -0.22 10.50 4.06
CA ILE A 83 0.32 11.77 3.54
C ILE A 83 0.68 12.72 4.70
N SER A 84 -0.20 12.85 5.69
CA SER A 84 0.05 13.66 6.89
C SER A 84 1.28 13.15 7.66
N ILE A 85 1.40 11.83 7.82
CA ILE A 85 2.54 11.21 8.50
C ILE A 85 3.86 11.54 7.79
N LYS A 86 3.95 11.33 6.48
CA LYS A 86 5.16 11.67 5.72
C LYS A 86 5.48 13.16 5.78
N LYS A 87 4.47 14.02 5.66
CA LYS A 87 4.64 15.48 5.70
C LYS A 87 5.21 15.97 7.04
N HIS A 88 4.72 15.43 8.16
CA HIS A 88 5.04 15.96 9.49
C HIS A 88 6.14 15.19 10.22
N PHE A 89 6.34 13.92 9.91
CA PHE A 89 7.33 13.06 10.58
C PHE A 89 8.43 12.54 9.65
N GLY A 90 8.33 12.77 8.34
CA GLY A 90 9.37 12.41 7.36
C GLY A 90 9.54 10.91 7.08
N THR A 91 8.88 10.03 7.84
CA THR A 91 8.95 8.57 7.67
C THR A 91 7.63 7.89 8.00
N THR A 92 7.35 6.76 7.34
CA THR A 92 6.25 5.84 7.67
C THR A 92 6.64 4.75 8.67
N ASP A 93 7.92 4.66 9.07
CA ASP A 93 8.41 3.60 9.97
C ASP A 93 7.59 3.54 11.26
N ARG A 94 7.21 2.33 11.70
CA ARG A 94 6.39 2.08 12.90
C ARG A 94 4.97 2.67 12.89
N ARG A 95 4.45 3.10 11.72
CA ARG A 95 3.07 3.60 11.58
C ARG A 95 2.26 2.70 10.67
N TYR A 96 1.19 2.14 11.19
CA TYR A 96 0.35 1.15 10.51
C TYR A 96 -1.07 1.66 10.25
N LEU A 97 -1.82 0.91 9.47
CA LEU A 97 -3.28 0.97 9.39
C LEU A 97 -3.92 -0.02 10.36
N TYR A 98 -5.09 0.35 10.88
CA TYR A 98 -6.00 -0.57 11.54
C TYR A 98 -7.30 -0.60 10.74
N LEU A 99 -7.77 -1.81 10.41
CA LEU A 99 -9.10 -2.03 9.87
C LEU A 99 -9.97 -2.53 11.01
N SER A 100 -10.99 -1.76 11.36
CA SER A 100 -11.90 -2.04 12.47
C SER A 100 -13.16 -2.73 11.97
N GLY A 101 -13.50 -3.90 12.53
CA GLY A 101 -14.76 -4.61 12.27
C GLY A 101 -15.97 -3.71 12.56
N TRP A 102 -15.96 -3.05 13.72
CA TRP A 102 -16.96 -2.05 14.12
C TRP A 102 -17.22 -0.98 13.04
N MET A 103 -16.18 -0.36 12.49
CA MET A 103 -16.38 0.68 11.47
C MET A 103 -16.85 0.11 10.13
N VAL A 104 -16.50 -1.13 9.80
CA VAL A 104 -17.06 -1.82 8.63
C VAL A 104 -18.56 -2.02 8.83
N ALA A 105 -18.98 -2.55 9.97
CA ALA A 105 -20.38 -2.74 10.31
C ALA A 105 -21.17 -1.42 10.28
N ALA A 106 -20.63 -0.37 10.91
CA ALA A 106 -21.32 0.90 11.06
C ALA A 106 -21.40 1.74 9.77
N LEU A 107 -20.43 1.61 8.85
CA LEU A 107 -20.26 2.58 7.75
C LEU A 107 -20.13 1.96 6.35
N ARG A 108 -19.82 0.66 6.24
CA ARG A 108 -19.44 0.04 4.97
C ARG A 108 -20.39 -1.03 4.49
N SER A 109 -21.34 -1.45 5.33
CA SER A 109 -22.33 -2.43 4.93
C SER A 109 -23.31 -1.88 3.90
N GLU A 110 -23.66 -2.70 2.91
CA GLU A 110 -24.76 -2.41 1.97
C GLU A 110 -26.13 -2.34 2.68
N PHE A 111 -26.26 -2.92 3.87
CA PHE A 111 -27.44 -2.82 4.72
C PHE A 111 -27.58 -1.47 5.45
N GLY A 112 -26.61 -0.57 5.28
CA GLY A 112 -26.50 0.65 6.07
C GLY A 112 -25.85 0.38 7.44
N PRO A 113 -25.98 1.31 8.40
CA PRO A 113 -25.34 1.17 9.71
C PRO A 113 -25.87 -0.05 10.49
N LEU A 114 -24.96 -0.95 10.84
CA LEU A 114 -25.24 -2.13 11.67
C LEU A 114 -24.46 -2.08 12.99
N PRO A 115 -24.94 -2.77 14.05
CA PRO A 115 -24.13 -3.01 15.23
C PRO A 115 -22.98 -3.98 14.93
N ASP A 116 -22.00 -4.00 15.83
CA ASP A 116 -20.76 -4.77 15.71
C ASP A 116 -20.96 -6.24 16.11
N GLN A 117 -21.68 -6.98 15.26
CA GLN A 117 -22.14 -8.35 15.51
C GLN A 117 -21.91 -9.26 14.29
N SER A 118 -20.95 -8.93 13.43
CA SER A 118 -20.64 -9.66 12.19
C SER A 118 -21.84 -9.93 11.26
N MET A 119 -22.88 -9.10 11.32
CA MET A 119 -24.11 -9.27 10.52
C MET A 119 -24.01 -8.73 9.09
N HIS A 120 -23.03 -7.87 8.83
CA HIS A 120 -22.80 -7.32 7.51
C HIS A 120 -22.22 -8.38 6.56
N GLU A 121 -22.34 -8.14 5.27
CA GLU A 121 -21.74 -8.96 4.23
C GLU A 121 -20.21 -9.00 4.39
N LYS A 122 -19.68 -10.20 4.69
CA LYS A 122 -18.25 -10.41 4.98
C LYS A 122 -17.30 -9.96 3.88
N THR A 123 -17.79 -9.73 2.66
CA THR A 123 -17.01 -9.18 1.53
C THR A 123 -16.60 -7.73 1.74
N SER A 124 -17.29 -6.99 2.61
CA SER A 124 -16.97 -5.57 2.90
C SER A 124 -15.65 -5.41 3.65
N VAL A 125 -15.23 -6.43 4.40
CA VAL A 125 -13.92 -6.47 5.07
C VAL A 125 -12.75 -6.48 4.06
N PRO A 126 -12.59 -7.49 3.17
CA PRO A 126 -11.53 -7.49 2.17
C PRO A 126 -11.66 -6.35 1.15
N ALA A 127 -12.88 -5.89 0.83
CA ALA A 127 -13.07 -4.74 -0.05
C ALA A 127 -12.46 -3.46 0.53
N LEU A 128 -12.61 -3.23 1.84
CA LEU A 128 -11.96 -2.08 2.51
C LEU A 128 -10.42 -2.22 2.52
N ILE A 129 -9.87 -3.43 2.68
CA ILE A 129 -8.41 -3.66 2.59
C ILE A 129 -7.90 -3.27 1.20
N GLU A 130 -8.55 -3.77 0.16
CA GLU A 130 -8.18 -3.47 -1.23
C GLU A 130 -8.32 -1.98 -1.55
N GLU A 131 -9.39 -1.34 -1.07
CA GLU A 131 -9.61 0.10 -1.20
C GLU A 131 -8.50 0.92 -0.53
N LEU A 132 -8.16 0.59 0.73
CA LEU A 132 -7.06 1.24 1.46
C LEU A 132 -5.77 1.20 0.64
N TYR A 133 -5.37 0.02 0.18
CA TYR A 133 -4.13 -0.11 -0.60
C TYR A 133 -4.21 0.51 -1.99
N THR A 134 -5.38 0.52 -2.63
CA THR A 134 -5.59 1.24 -3.89
C THR A 134 -5.31 2.73 -3.71
N PHE A 135 -5.83 3.34 -2.64
CA PHE A 135 -5.60 4.75 -2.36
C PHE A 135 -4.14 5.05 -1.96
N LEU A 136 -3.47 4.17 -1.20
CA LEU A 136 -2.04 4.36 -0.88
C LEU A 136 -1.14 4.24 -2.12
N ARG A 137 -1.39 3.25 -2.97
CA ARG A 137 -0.67 3.10 -4.25
C ARG A 137 -0.90 4.31 -5.16
N GLN A 138 -2.10 4.87 -5.16
CA GLN A 138 -2.37 6.08 -5.91
C GLN A 138 -1.66 7.31 -5.34
N ALA A 139 -1.47 7.39 -4.02
CA ALA A 139 -0.67 8.45 -3.41
C ALA A 139 0.80 8.36 -3.85
N ASP A 140 1.37 7.14 -3.90
CA ASP A 140 2.70 6.90 -4.46
C ASP A 140 2.80 7.36 -5.91
N ALA A 141 1.88 6.90 -6.75
CA ALA A 141 1.86 7.22 -8.18
C ALA A 141 1.77 8.73 -8.42
N ARG A 142 0.97 9.44 -7.61
CA ARG A 142 0.82 10.90 -7.70
C ARG A 142 2.09 11.64 -7.31
N GLU A 143 2.73 11.26 -6.20
CA GLU A 143 3.97 11.90 -5.74
C GLU A 143 5.12 11.65 -6.72
N LEU A 144 5.34 10.40 -7.12
CA LEU A 144 6.33 10.05 -8.15
C LEU A 144 6.05 10.76 -9.46
N GLY A 145 4.78 10.87 -9.87
CA GLY A 145 4.38 11.66 -11.03
C GLY A 145 4.73 13.15 -10.93
N GLY A 146 4.65 13.74 -9.72
CA GLY A 146 5.15 15.08 -9.46
C GLY A 146 6.66 15.17 -9.63
N MET A 147 7.40 14.23 -9.04
CA MET A 147 8.87 14.17 -9.13
C MET A 147 9.35 14.03 -10.58
N PHE A 148 8.70 13.21 -11.40
CA PHE A 148 9.06 13.08 -12.82
C PHE A 148 8.84 14.37 -13.61
N ARG A 149 7.78 15.14 -13.33
CA ARG A 149 7.59 16.46 -13.96
C ARG A 149 8.66 17.45 -13.54
N GLU A 150 9.11 17.39 -12.29
CA GLU A 150 10.23 18.21 -11.82
C GLU A 150 11.56 17.82 -12.46
N ILE A 151 11.77 16.52 -12.73
CA ILE A 151 12.91 16.00 -13.48
C ILE A 151 12.89 16.56 -14.91
N ASP A 152 11.74 16.50 -15.59
CA ASP A 152 11.57 17.06 -16.93
C ASP A 152 11.89 18.56 -16.95
N ALA A 153 11.33 19.32 -16.02
CA ALA A 153 11.59 20.76 -15.91
C ALA A 153 13.07 21.08 -15.61
N ALA A 154 13.73 20.28 -14.77
CA ALA A 154 15.17 20.45 -14.49
C ALA A 154 16.03 20.18 -15.74
N ARG A 155 15.68 19.16 -16.52
CA ARG A 155 16.37 18.82 -17.77
C ARG A 155 16.17 19.89 -18.84
N GLU A 156 14.95 20.40 -18.99
CA GLU A 156 14.63 21.51 -19.90
C GLU A 156 15.41 22.78 -19.54
N ALA A 157 15.56 23.06 -18.24
CA ALA A 157 16.35 24.19 -17.74
C ALA A 157 17.88 23.96 -17.79
N GLY A 158 18.35 22.76 -18.15
CA GLY A 158 19.76 22.40 -18.12
C GLY A 158 20.37 22.26 -16.72
N ASP A 159 19.54 22.20 -15.67
CA ASP A 159 19.98 22.09 -14.27
C ASP A 159 20.34 20.64 -13.92
N LYS A 160 21.59 20.26 -14.25
CA LYS A 160 22.12 18.91 -14.01
C LYS A 160 22.20 18.53 -12.53
N ALA A 161 22.40 19.51 -11.64
CA ALA A 161 22.49 19.24 -10.21
C ALA A 161 21.10 18.87 -9.64
N LYS A 162 20.05 19.59 -10.07
CA LYS A 162 18.68 19.30 -9.67
C LYS A 162 18.17 17.99 -10.27
N ASP A 163 18.46 17.72 -11.54
CA ASP A 163 18.13 16.44 -12.21
C ASP A 163 18.72 15.25 -11.41
N ALA A 164 20.02 15.27 -11.12
CA ALA A 164 20.68 14.21 -10.35
C ALA A 164 20.06 14.02 -8.95
N LYS A 165 19.77 15.12 -8.24
CA LYS A 165 19.15 15.08 -6.91
C LYS A 165 17.73 14.47 -6.95
N LEU A 166 16.94 14.81 -7.96
CA LEU A 166 15.58 14.30 -8.11
C LEU A 166 15.58 12.81 -8.49
N LEU A 167 16.51 12.37 -9.34
CA LEU A 167 16.68 10.96 -9.68
C LEU A 167 17.03 10.12 -8.44
N GLU A 168 17.97 10.60 -7.61
CA GLU A 168 18.29 9.97 -6.32
C GLU A 168 17.07 9.92 -5.40
N ALA A 169 16.26 10.98 -5.37
CA ALA A 169 15.04 11.01 -4.57
C ALA A 169 13.99 10.01 -5.07
N VAL A 170 13.87 9.79 -6.38
CA VAL A 170 12.98 8.76 -6.97
C VAL A 170 13.44 7.36 -6.55
N ASP A 171 14.74 7.07 -6.65
CA ASP A 171 15.28 5.76 -6.30
C ASP A 171 15.15 5.45 -4.80
N ASN A 172 15.16 6.48 -3.95
CA ASN A 172 14.98 6.38 -2.50
C ASN A 172 13.55 6.68 -2.03
N TYR A 173 12.57 6.71 -2.94
CA TYR A 173 11.19 7.05 -2.60
C TYR A 173 10.59 6.10 -1.56
N GLN A 174 10.18 6.65 -0.41
CA GLN A 174 9.46 5.90 0.62
C GLN A 174 7.97 5.83 0.27
N THR A 175 7.46 4.61 0.08
CA THR A 175 6.05 4.32 -0.20
C THR A 175 5.14 4.70 0.95
N HIS A 176 3.88 5.05 0.63
CA HIS A 176 2.78 5.16 1.59
C HIS A 176 2.23 3.81 2.02
N VAL A 177 2.54 2.72 1.30
CA VAL A 177 2.10 1.36 1.64
C VAL A 177 2.77 0.94 2.94
N VAL A 178 1.95 0.76 3.98
CA VAL A 178 2.35 0.33 5.32
C VAL A 178 1.55 -0.90 5.76
N PRO A 179 2.00 -1.64 6.78
CA PRO A 179 1.24 -2.75 7.33
C PRO A 179 -0.18 -2.36 7.77
N VAL A 180 -1.11 -3.31 7.62
CA VAL A 180 -2.45 -3.24 8.19
C VAL A 180 -2.64 -4.40 9.17
N ILE A 181 -3.14 -4.08 10.36
CA ILE A 181 -3.74 -5.06 11.27
C ILE A 181 -5.23 -5.08 10.93
N ALA A 182 -5.70 -6.21 10.40
CA ALA A 182 -7.07 -6.34 9.91
C ALA A 182 -7.90 -7.24 10.82
N ASP A 183 -8.97 -6.67 11.35
CA ASP A 183 -9.98 -7.36 12.14
C ASP A 183 -10.80 -8.32 11.27
N ILE A 184 -10.96 -9.57 11.71
CA ILE A 184 -11.79 -10.60 11.06
C ILE A 184 -12.96 -11.02 11.96
N ASP A 185 -13.20 -10.31 13.06
CA ASP A 185 -14.10 -10.70 14.14
C ASP A 185 -13.78 -12.15 14.59
N ALA A 186 -14.80 -12.97 14.83
CA ALA A 186 -14.67 -14.40 15.10
C ALA A 186 -14.58 -15.28 13.82
N GLY A 187 -14.32 -14.68 12.64
CA GLY A 187 -14.16 -15.41 11.38
C GLY A 187 -15.43 -15.59 10.54
N PHE A 188 -16.55 -14.93 10.90
CA PHE A 188 -17.82 -14.94 10.17
C PHE A 188 -18.37 -16.36 9.89
N GLY A 189 -18.19 -17.28 10.83
CA GLY A 189 -18.68 -18.66 10.74
C GLY A 189 -17.75 -19.67 11.39
N ASN A 190 -17.69 -20.86 10.82
CA ASN A 190 -16.78 -21.92 11.28
C ASN A 190 -15.34 -21.70 10.76
N ALA A 191 -14.44 -22.63 11.08
CA ALA A 191 -13.03 -22.58 10.66
C ALA A 191 -12.85 -22.56 9.13
N GLU A 192 -13.70 -23.23 8.36
CA GLU A 192 -13.64 -23.20 6.90
C GLU A 192 -14.05 -21.84 6.33
N ALA A 193 -15.13 -21.25 6.86
CA ALA A 193 -15.55 -19.91 6.52
C ALA A 193 -14.46 -18.87 6.87
N THR A 194 -13.82 -19.05 8.02
CA THR A 194 -12.69 -18.22 8.47
C THR A 194 -11.54 -18.29 7.48
N TYR A 195 -11.14 -19.49 7.06
CA TYR A 195 -10.08 -19.69 6.06
C TYR A 195 -10.40 -18.98 4.73
N LEU A 196 -11.62 -19.13 4.23
CA LEU A 196 -12.04 -18.51 2.96
C LEU A 196 -12.00 -16.97 3.03
N LEU A 197 -12.41 -16.40 4.16
CA LEU A 197 -12.37 -14.95 4.38
C LEU A 197 -10.93 -14.44 4.56
N ALA A 198 -10.15 -15.08 5.43
CA ALA A 198 -8.75 -14.76 5.67
C ALA A 198 -7.92 -14.77 4.38
N LYS A 199 -8.13 -15.77 3.52
CA LYS A 199 -7.47 -15.84 2.21
C LYS A 199 -7.76 -14.61 1.37
N LYS A 200 -9.02 -14.18 1.26
CA LYS A 200 -9.41 -12.98 0.50
C LYS A 200 -8.81 -11.70 1.11
N MET A 201 -8.75 -11.59 2.43
CA MET A 201 -8.13 -10.44 3.11
C MET A 201 -6.63 -10.34 2.82
N ILE A 202 -5.92 -11.48 2.79
CA ILE A 202 -4.50 -11.53 2.44
C ILE A 202 -4.29 -11.23 0.94
N GLU A 203 -5.13 -11.78 0.06
CA GLU A 203 -5.12 -11.47 -1.38
C GLU A 203 -5.34 -9.98 -1.65
N ALA A 204 -6.13 -9.29 -0.82
CA ALA A 204 -6.34 -7.84 -0.85
C ALA A 204 -5.16 -7.03 -0.28
N GLY A 205 -4.26 -7.65 0.49
CA GLY A 205 -3.01 -7.04 0.96
C GLY A 205 -2.78 -7.05 2.48
N ALA A 206 -3.65 -7.66 3.28
CA ALA A 206 -3.40 -7.76 4.72
C ALA A 206 -2.23 -8.71 5.02
N CYS A 207 -1.31 -8.26 5.88
CA CYS A 207 -0.22 -9.08 6.40
C CYS A 207 -0.51 -9.65 7.80
N ALA A 208 -1.45 -9.05 8.53
CA ALA A 208 -1.83 -9.45 9.88
C ALA A 208 -3.35 -9.48 10.02
N LEU A 209 -3.85 -10.58 10.57
CA LEU A 209 -5.25 -10.80 10.87
C LEU A 209 -5.42 -10.92 12.38
N GLN A 210 -6.34 -10.16 12.94
CA GLN A 210 -6.76 -10.25 14.33
C GLN A 210 -8.07 -11.04 14.37
N ILE A 211 -8.07 -12.16 15.10
CA ILE A 211 -9.25 -13.00 15.34
C ILE A 211 -9.52 -13.09 16.85
N GLU A 212 -10.79 -13.20 17.22
CA GLU A 212 -11.24 -13.25 18.62
C GLU A 212 -11.91 -14.58 18.99
N ASN A 213 -12.07 -14.80 20.30
CA ASN A 213 -12.65 -16.03 20.87
C ASN A 213 -14.07 -15.83 21.43
N GLN A 214 -14.68 -14.65 21.21
CA GLN A 214 -16.05 -14.38 21.65
C GLN A 214 -17.08 -14.86 20.61
N VAL A 215 -18.35 -14.86 21.04
CA VAL A 215 -19.50 -14.90 20.15
C VAL A 215 -20.21 -13.57 20.35
N SER A 216 -20.21 -12.73 19.33
CA SER A 216 -20.79 -11.39 19.39
C SER A 216 -22.32 -11.48 19.49
N ASP A 217 -22.88 -10.99 20.60
CA ASP A 217 -24.33 -10.89 20.87
C ASP A 217 -24.95 -9.63 20.28
#